data_AF-A0AAU4ZMR9-F1
#
_entry.id   AF-A0AAU4ZMR9-F1
#
_cell.length_a   1.000
_cell.length_b   1.000
_cell.length_c   1.000
_cell.angle_alpha   90.00
_cell.angle_beta   90.00
_cell.angle_gamma   90.00
#
_symmetry.space_group_name_H-M   'P 1'
#
loop_
_entity.id
_entity.type
_entity.pdbx_description
1 polymer ?
#
loop_
_entity_poly.entity_id
_entity_poly.type
_entity_poly.pdbx_seq_one_letter_code
_entity_poly.pdbx_strand_id
1 'polypeptide(L)'
;MDPDTEDWSYQPPSTPAGFQSIYVRQPDGYDFARLTWQVCDECRIGLIAKIRVTGPWQRHGYGSRMVRLALRDCDGYHWTTTPQSELARAFFPAVTAATGVDFPARAHLCEHMRAREPRHFESSRPLAPPPR
;
A
#
# COMPACT_ATOMS: atom_id res chain seq x y z
N MET A 1 -4.04 3.62 23.40
CA MET A 1 -3.86 2.76 22.22
C MET A 1 -2.60 1.97 22.43
N ASP A 2 -2.70 0.65 22.40
CA ASP A 2 -1.55 -0.22 22.59
C ASP A 2 -1.08 -0.73 21.21
N PRO A 3 -0.01 -0.13 20.65
CA PRO A 3 0.52 -0.53 19.36
C PRO A 3 1.17 -1.92 19.39
N ASP A 4 1.27 -2.58 20.55
CA ASP A 4 1.77 -3.95 20.67
C ASP A 4 0.66 -5.00 20.46
N THR A 5 -0.57 -4.53 20.22
CA THR A 5 -1.74 -5.36 19.87
C THR A 5 -2.12 -5.31 18.39
N GLU A 6 -1.27 -4.69 17.54
CA GLU A 6 -1.53 -4.56 16.10
C GLU A 6 -1.30 -5.87 15.34
N ASP A 7 -2.30 -6.31 14.59
CA ASP A 7 -2.18 -7.43 13.65
C ASP A 7 -1.95 -6.92 12.23
N TRP A 8 -0.81 -7.28 11.65
CA TRP A 8 -0.47 -6.97 10.26
C TRP A 8 -0.76 -8.17 9.38
N SER A 9 -1.46 -7.93 8.27
CA SER A 9 -1.70 -8.96 7.28
C SER A 9 -1.51 -8.44 5.88
N TYR A 10 -1.05 -9.32 5.00
CA TYR A 10 -0.85 -9.08 3.59
C TYR A 10 -1.79 -9.96 2.78
N GLN A 11 -2.52 -9.35 1.85
CA GLN A 11 -3.36 -10.01 0.87
C GLN A 11 -2.66 -9.92 -0.49
N PRO A 12 -2.21 -11.05 -1.07
CA PRO A 12 -1.58 -11.04 -2.39
C PRO A 12 -2.60 -10.76 -3.50
N PRO A 13 -2.12 -10.42 -4.71
CA PRO A 13 -3.00 -10.26 -5.85
C PRO A 13 -3.45 -11.62 -6.38
N SER A 14 -4.73 -11.76 -6.73
CA SER A 14 -5.29 -13.01 -7.27
C SER A 14 -4.88 -13.30 -8.72
N THR A 15 -4.27 -12.33 -9.39
CA THR A 15 -3.73 -12.44 -10.75
C THR A 15 -2.44 -11.64 -10.89
N PRO A 16 -1.58 -11.96 -11.88
CA PRO A 16 -0.47 -11.09 -12.25
C PRO A 16 -0.94 -9.65 -12.46
N ALA A 17 -0.19 -8.69 -11.92
CA ALA A 17 -0.53 -7.27 -11.92
C ALA A 17 -1.86 -6.87 -11.25
N GLY A 18 -2.47 -7.76 -10.45
CA GLY A 18 -3.64 -7.48 -9.65
C GLY A 18 -3.38 -6.59 -8.43
N PHE A 19 -4.45 -6.19 -7.76
CA PHE A 19 -4.45 -5.49 -6.50
C PHE A 19 -4.01 -6.40 -5.36
N GLN A 20 -3.06 -5.89 -4.60
CA GLN A 20 -2.62 -6.45 -3.34
C GLN A 20 -2.85 -5.42 -2.24
N SER A 21 -2.93 -5.90 -0.99
CA SER A 21 -3.23 -5.03 0.14
C SER A 21 -2.49 -5.42 1.41
N ILE A 22 -2.18 -4.43 2.23
CA ILE A 22 -1.77 -4.60 3.63
C ILE A 22 -2.89 -4.05 4.49
N TYR A 23 -3.23 -4.77 5.54
CA TYR A 23 -4.15 -4.34 6.58
C TYR A 23 -3.43 -4.34 7.91
N VAL A 24 -3.71 -3.33 8.73
CA VAL A 24 -3.34 -3.29 10.14
C VAL A 24 -4.61 -3.22 10.95
N ARG A 25 -4.82 -4.22 11.80
CA ARG A 25 -6.04 -4.42 12.57
C ARG A 25 -5.78 -4.37 14.06
N GLN A 26 -6.82 -4.03 14.81
CA GLN A 26 -6.89 -4.28 16.24
C GLN A 26 -7.35 -5.72 16.51
N PRO A 27 -7.20 -6.25 17.74
CA PRO A 27 -7.62 -7.60 18.09
C PRO A 27 -9.12 -7.88 17.88
N ASP A 28 -9.95 -6.84 17.88
CA ASP A 28 -11.39 -6.91 17.58
C ASP A 28 -11.71 -7.02 16.08
N GLY A 29 -10.69 -7.03 15.21
CA GLY A 29 -10.81 -7.12 13.76
C GLY A 29 -10.99 -5.78 13.05
N TYR A 30 -11.01 -4.65 13.77
CA TYR A 30 -11.14 -3.32 13.15
C TYR A 30 -9.88 -2.95 12.35
N ASP A 31 -10.03 -2.74 11.03
CA ASP A 31 -8.93 -2.31 10.15
C ASP A 31 -8.71 -0.79 10.20
N PHE A 32 -7.83 -0.36 11.10
CA PHE A 32 -7.56 1.06 11.28
C PHE A 32 -6.61 1.62 10.22
N ALA A 33 -5.77 0.78 9.60
CA ALA A 33 -4.92 1.17 8.48
C ALA A 33 -4.97 0.16 7.33
N ARG A 34 -4.93 0.68 6.10
CA ARG A 34 -4.91 -0.12 4.87
C ARG A 34 -4.11 0.58 3.78
N LEU A 35 -3.32 -0.21 3.05
CA LEU A 35 -2.72 0.16 1.78
C LEU A 35 -3.21 -0.82 0.71
N THR A 36 -3.62 -0.33 -0.45
CA THR A 36 -3.95 -1.15 -1.63
C THR A 36 -3.22 -0.60 -2.84
N TRP A 37 -2.50 -1.47 -3.54
CA TRP A 37 -1.65 -1.12 -4.68
C TRP A 37 -1.59 -2.24 -5.71
N GLN A 38 -1.08 -1.92 -6.89
CA GLN A 38 -0.75 -2.87 -7.96
C GLN A 38 0.70 -2.68 -8.36
N VAL A 39 1.34 -3.75 -8.83
CA VAL A 39 2.64 -3.71 -9.50
C VAL A 39 2.57 -4.56 -10.75
N CYS A 40 3.16 -4.11 -11.84
CA CYS A 40 3.37 -4.95 -13.02
C CYS A 40 4.87 -5.17 -13.17
N ASP A 41 5.33 -6.38 -12.89
CA ASP A 41 6.76 -6.71 -12.93
C ASP A 41 7.33 -6.66 -14.35
N GLU A 42 6.52 -7.01 -15.33
CA GLU A 42 6.88 -6.95 -16.75
C GLU A 42 7.08 -5.50 -17.23
N CYS A 43 6.17 -4.60 -16.86
CA CYS A 43 6.24 -3.20 -17.26
C CYS A 43 7.04 -2.32 -16.28
N ARG A 44 7.49 -2.87 -15.14
CA ARG A 44 8.19 -2.16 -14.06
C ARG A 44 7.47 -0.90 -13.59
N ILE A 45 6.15 -1.00 -13.39
CA ILE A 45 5.33 0.13 -12.90
C ILE A 45 4.57 -0.25 -11.64
N GLY A 46 4.40 0.71 -10.75
CA GLY A 46 3.66 0.59 -9.50
C GLY A 46 2.58 1.65 -9.38
N LEU A 47 1.42 1.28 -8.83
CA LEU A 47 0.31 2.20 -8.56
C LEU A 47 -0.17 2.04 -7.13
N ILE A 48 -0.04 3.08 -6.32
CA ILE A 48 -0.76 3.16 -5.03
C ILE A 48 -2.17 3.67 -5.31
N ALA A 49 -3.16 2.80 -5.13
CA ALA A 49 -4.55 3.10 -5.43
C ALA A 49 -5.31 3.64 -4.20
N LYS A 50 -4.95 3.19 -3.00
CA LYS A 50 -5.56 3.63 -1.76
C LYS A 50 -4.59 3.52 -0.60
N ILE A 51 -4.53 4.56 0.21
CA ILE A 51 -3.90 4.54 1.53
C ILE A 51 -4.84 5.20 2.55
N ARG A 52 -5.03 4.56 3.70
CA ARG A 52 -5.88 5.07 4.78
C ARG A 52 -5.27 4.71 6.13
N VAL A 53 -5.26 5.67 7.04
CA VAL A 53 -5.03 5.47 8.48
C VAL A 53 -6.08 6.30 9.21
N THR A 54 -6.81 5.70 10.15
CA THR A 54 -7.87 6.40 10.90
C THR A 54 -7.30 7.39 11.91
N GLY A 55 -8.06 8.43 12.21
CA GLY A 55 -7.60 9.61 12.98
C GLY A 55 -6.72 9.29 14.19
N PRO A 56 -7.18 8.50 15.17
CA PRO A 56 -6.39 8.18 16.37
C PRO A 56 -5.05 7.48 16.10
N TRP A 57 -4.90 6.86 14.93
CA TRP A 57 -3.70 6.15 14.51
C TRP A 57 -2.85 6.93 13.50
N GLN A 58 -3.30 8.11 13.04
CA GLN A 58 -2.52 8.95 12.14
C GLN A 58 -1.26 9.48 12.84
N ARG A 59 -0.22 9.79 12.05
CA ARG A 59 1.07 10.33 12.53
C ARG A 59 1.89 9.36 13.41
N HIS A 60 1.50 8.09 13.50
CA HIS A 60 2.29 7.01 14.13
C HIS A 60 3.12 6.18 13.12
N GLY A 61 3.34 6.67 11.91
CA GLY A 61 4.22 6.04 10.92
C GLY A 61 3.63 4.88 10.10
N TYR A 62 2.38 4.45 10.37
CA TYR A 62 1.73 3.33 9.65
C TYR A 62 1.73 3.49 8.13
N GLY A 63 1.38 4.67 7.63
CA GLY A 63 1.36 4.93 6.19
C GLY A 63 2.73 4.71 5.55
N SER A 64 3.77 5.30 6.14
CA SER A 64 5.15 5.17 5.65
C SER A 64 5.67 3.73 5.76
N ARG A 65 5.34 3.02 6.85
CA ARG A 65 5.69 1.60 7.03
C ARG A 65 5.05 0.72 5.95
N MET A 66 3.76 0.91 5.66
CA MET A 66 3.07 0.18 4.58
C MET A 66 3.66 0.50 3.21
N VAL A 67 3.96 1.77 2.89
CA VAL A 67 4.56 2.12 1.59
C VAL A 67 5.96 1.51 1.46
N ARG A 68 6.80 1.57 2.50
CA ARG A 68 8.11 0.90 2.49
C ARG A 68 8.00 -0.60 2.23
N LEU A 69 6.98 -1.27 2.76
CA LEU A 69 6.72 -2.68 2.46
C LEU A 69 6.31 -2.90 1.00
N ALA A 70 5.44 -2.04 0.45
CA ALA A 70 5.01 -2.13 -0.94
C ALA A 70 6.14 -1.87 -1.96
N LEU A 71 7.15 -1.09 -1.59
CA LEU A 71 8.33 -0.83 -2.41
C LEU A 71 9.37 -1.96 -2.40
N ARG A 72 9.26 -2.94 -1.49
CA ARG A 72 10.22 -4.05 -1.42
C ARG A 72 10.24 -4.81 -2.75
N ASP A 73 11.45 -5.16 -3.18
CA ASP A 73 11.72 -5.89 -4.42
C ASP A 73 11.27 -5.15 -5.70
N CYS A 74 10.90 -3.86 -5.58
CA CYS A 74 10.42 -3.01 -6.67
C CYS A 74 11.44 -1.93 -7.07
N ASP A 75 12.73 -2.22 -6.99
CA ASP A 75 13.79 -1.27 -7.33
C ASP A 75 13.71 -0.86 -8.81
N GLY A 76 13.76 0.45 -9.07
CA GLY A 76 13.65 1.00 -10.43
C GLY A 76 12.26 0.97 -11.05
N TYR A 77 11.20 0.65 -10.29
CA TYR A 77 9.83 0.78 -10.79
C TYR A 77 9.43 2.25 -10.86
N HIS A 78 8.62 2.59 -11.87
CA HIS A 78 7.97 3.89 -11.94
C HIS A 78 6.66 3.87 -11.16
N TRP A 79 6.65 4.56 -10.02
CA TRP A 79 5.50 4.63 -9.14
C TRP A 79 4.61 5.82 -9.45
N THR A 80 3.29 5.62 -9.35
CA THR A 80 2.28 6.66 -9.44
C THR A 80 1.21 6.45 -8.38
N THR A 81 0.34 7.45 -8.20
CA THR A 81 -0.85 7.30 -7.37
C THR A 81 -2.10 7.66 -8.15
N THR A 82 -3.24 7.15 -7.71
CA THR A 82 -4.55 7.75 -8.00
C THR A 82 -4.61 9.21 -7.48
N PRO A 83 -5.64 10.00 -7.84
CA PRO A 83 -5.79 11.36 -7.33
C PRO A 83 -5.64 11.41 -5.81
N GLN A 84 -4.78 12.31 -5.35
CA GLN A 84 -4.42 12.41 -3.94
C GLN A 84 -5.37 13.34 -3.20
N SER A 85 -5.82 12.92 -2.01
CA SER A 85 -6.47 13.83 -1.06
C SER A 85 -5.47 14.88 -0.55
N GLU A 86 -5.95 15.92 0.12
CA GLU A 86 -5.09 16.93 0.75
C GLU A 86 -4.09 16.30 1.73
N LEU A 87 -4.55 15.34 2.54
CA LEU A 87 -3.67 14.57 3.44
C LEU A 87 -2.61 13.79 2.66
N ALA A 88 -2.98 13.15 1.56
CA ALA A 88 -2.03 12.40 0.73
C ALA A 88 -0.98 13.34 0.08
N ARG A 89 -1.38 14.53 -0.37
CA ARG A 89 -0.48 15.55 -0.92
C ARG A 89 0.55 16.06 0.09
N ALA A 90 0.21 16.08 1.38
CA ALA A 90 1.16 16.39 2.45
C ALA A 90 2.03 15.17 2.83
N PHE A 91 1.50 13.97 2.68
CA PHE A 91 2.15 12.71 3.05
C PHE A 91 3.23 12.25 2.06
N PHE A 92 2.92 12.19 0.76
CA PHE A 92 3.82 11.61 -0.23
C PHE A 92 5.17 12.32 -0.36
N PRO A 93 5.28 13.66 -0.25
CA PRO A 93 6.59 14.33 -0.22
C PRO A 93 7.50 13.83 0.90
N ALA A 94 6.96 13.54 2.09
CA ALA A 94 7.74 12.99 3.19
C ALA A 94 8.17 11.54 2.93
N VAL A 95 7.35 10.75 2.25
CA VAL A 95 7.72 9.39 1.82
C VAL A 95 8.82 9.45 0.76
N THR A 96 8.67 10.29 -0.25
CA THR A 96 9.68 10.51 -1.30
C THR A 96 11.01 10.92 -0.70
N ALA A 97 11.03 11.84 0.27
CA ALA A 97 12.26 12.21 0.96
C ALA A 97 12.93 11.03 1.70
N ALA A 98 12.14 10.09 2.22
CA ALA A 98 12.64 8.94 2.96
C ALA A 98 13.04 7.74 2.07
N THR A 99 12.46 7.60 0.88
CA THR A 99 12.67 6.44 0.00
C THR A 99 13.36 6.75 -1.31
N GLY A 100 13.44 8.02 -1.71
CA GLY A 100 13.92 8.45 -3.03
C GLY A 100 12.98 8.12 -4.19
N VAL A 101 11.76 7.63 -3.91
CA VAL A 101 10.77 7.27 -4.93
C VAL A 101 9.72 8.37 -5.06
N ASP A 102 9.50 8.83 -6.29
CA ASP A 102 8.45 9.80 -6.59
C ASP A 102 7.07 9.14 -6.70
N PHE A 103 6.05 9.87 -6.23
CA PHE A 103 4.65 9.43 -6.24
C PHE A 103 3.74 10.50 -6.89
N PRO A 104 3.91 10.79 -8.20
CA PRO A 104 3.04 11.74 -8.89
C PRO A 104 1.59 11.27 -8.91
N ALA A 105 0.66 12.21 -8.70
CA ALA A 105 -0.79 11.99 -8.74
C ALA A 105 -1.34 11.86 -10.19
N ARG A 106 -0.65 11.08 -11.02
CA ARG A 106 -1.00 10.81 -12.42
C ARG A 106 -0.98 9.30 -12.62
N ALA A 107 -2.09 8.66 -12.24
CA ALA A 107 -2.22 7.21 -12.31
C ALA A 107 -1.79 6.68 -13.69
N HIS A 108 -0.79 5.80 -13.68
CA HIS A 108 -0.32 5.11 -14.87
C HIS A 108 -0.60 3.62 -14.73
N LEU A 109 -1.33 3.07 -15.71
CA LEU A 109 -1.75 1.67 -15.77
C LEU A 109 -1.36 1.12 -17.15
N CYS A 110 -0.71 -0.04 -17.17
CA CYS A 110 -0.54 -0.83 -18.39
C CYS A 110 -1.77 -1.73 -18.64
N GLU A 111 -1.78 -2.46 -19.75
CA GLU A 111 -2.87 -3.40 -20.07
C GLU A 111 -2.97 -4.56 -19.07
N HIS A 112 -1.84 -5.06 -18.54
CA HIS A 112 -1.81 -6.14 -17.55
C HIS A 112 -2.53 -5.75 -16.25
N MET A 113 -2.37 -4.50 -15.80
CA MET A 113 -3.04 -4.01 -14.59
C MET A 113 -4.53 -3.75 -14.77
N ARG A 114 -5.00 -3.60 -16.03
CA ARG A 114 -6.42 -3.41 -16.36
C ARG A 114 -7.16 -4.73 -16.56
N ALA A 115 -6.45 -5.85 -16.63
CA ALA A 115 -7.07 -7.16 -16.73
C ALA A 115 -8.02 -7.38 -15.56
N ARG A 116 -9.21 -7.95 -15.83
CA ARG A 116 -10.21 -8.18 -14.79
C ARG A 116 -9.68 -9.18 -13.78
N GLU A 117 -9.68 -8.77 -12.52
CA GLU A 117 -9.44 -9.71 -11.42
C GLU A 117 -10.63 -10.69 -11.29
N PRO A 118 -10.36 -11.97 -11.05
CA PRO A 118 -11.36 -12.92 -10.60
C PRO A 118 -12.02 -12.42 -9.31
N ARG A 119 -13.30 -12.76 -9.10
CA ARG A 119 -14.02 -12.45 -7.85
C ARG A 119 -13.48 -13.21 -6.63
N HIS A 120 -12.50 -14.09 -6.83
CA HIS A 120 -11.86 -14.84 -5.77
C HIS A 120 -10.73 -14.01 -5.19
N PHE A 121 -10.86 -13.61 -3.93
CA PHE A 121 -9.79 -12.94 -3.20
C PHE A 121 -8.88 -14.00 -2.60
N GLU A 122 -7.56 -13.85 -2.76
CA GLU A 122 -6.64 -14.64 -1.95
C GLU A 122 -6.82 -14.32 -0.46
N SER A 123 -6.68 -15.34 0.38
CA SER A 123 -6.74 -15.15 1.82
C SER A 123 -5.56 -14.30 2.29
N SER A 124 -5.84 -13.33 3.17
CA SER A 124 -4.76 -12.57 3.80
C SER A 124 -3.89 -13.49 4.66
N ARG A 125 -2.58 -13.39 4.51
CA ARG A 125 -1.60 -14.07 5.37
C ARG A 125 -1.05 -13.11 6.42
N PRO A 126 -0.68 -13.61 7.63
CA PRO A 126 0.02 -12.80 8.62
C PRO A 126 1.30 -12.19 8.04
N LEU A 127 1.61 -10.98 8.47
CA LEU A 127 2.82 -10.26 8.12
C LEU A 127 3.48 -9.80 9.43
N ALA A 128 4.80 -9.99 9.57
CA ALA A 128 5.49 -9.44 10.73
C ALA A 128 5.39 -7.90 10.71
N PRO A 129 5.10 -7.25 11.86
CA PRO A 129 5.07 -5.79 11.94
C PRO A 129 6.42 -5.22 11.46
N PRO A 130 6.45 -4.31 10.47
CA PRO A 130 7.69 -3.69 10.03
C PRO A 130 8.28 -2.82 11.16
N PRO A 131 9.60 -2.56 11.19
CA PRO A 131 10.19 -1.65 12.18
C PRO A 131 9.52 -0.26 12.12
N ARG A 132 9.37 0.38 13.29
CA ARG A 132 8.75 1.70 13.43
C ARG A 132 9.60 2.76 12.72
#